data_AF-A0A842PBS5-F1
#
_entry.id   AF-A0A842PBS5-F1
#
_cell.length_a   1.000
_cell.length_b   1.000
_cell.length_c   1.000
_cell.angle_alpha   90.00
_cell.angle_beta   90.00
_cell.angle_gamma   90.00
#
_symmetry.space_group_name_H-M   'P 1'
#
loop_
_entity.id
_entity.type
_entity.pdbx_description
1 polymer ?
#
loop_
_entity_poly.entity_id
_entity_poly.type
_entity_poly.pdbx_seq_one_letter_code
_entity_poly.pdbx_strand_id
1 'polypeptide(L)'
;MAQIEKVVKALNSETRRKILMILAEEPKTVKEVAEALRKSYSINLKYRESVFKALEKLVEADLVEKHYEKEKRVVYKLKKKEIIVDLTEEVVR
;
A
#
# COMPACT_ATOMS: atom_id res chain seq x y z
N MET A 1 2.75 12.95 -10.62
CA MET A 1 1.72 12.07 -11.21
C MET A 1 2.31 10.68 -11.32
N ALA A 2 1.57 9.64 -10.91
CA ALA A 2 2.07 8.28 -11.01
C ALA A 2 1.98 7.79 -12.46
N GLN A 3 2.98 7.06 -12.93
CA GLN A 3 2.93 6.41 -14.25
C GLN A 3 2.00 5.20 -14.18
N ILE A 4 1.16 5.01 -15.21
CA ILE A 4 0.21 3.89 -15.30
C ILE A 4 0.88 2.54 -15.03
N GLU A 5 2.07 2.30 -15.59
CA GLU A 5 2.83 1.07 -15.42
C GLU A 5 3.15 0.78 -13.94
N LYS A 6 3.55 1.81 -13.18
CA LYS A 6 3.88 1.67 -11.75
C LYS A 6 2.65 1.30 -10.94
N VAL A 7 1.52 1.95 -11.23
CA VAL A 7 0.24 1.70 -10.56
C VAL A 7 -0.28 0.30 -10.88
N VAL A 8 -0.27 -0.11 -12.15
CA VAL A 8 -0.68 -1.46 -12.56
C VAL A 8 0.22 -2.53 -11.93
N LYS A 9 1.55 -2.36 -11.98
CA LYS A 9 2.48 -3.27 -11.30
C LYS A 9 2.21 -3.35 -9.81
N ALA A 10 1.95 -2.22 -9.15
CA ALA A 10 1.61 -2.19 -7.73
C ALA A 10 0.26 -2.89 -7.45
N LEU A 11 -0.77 -2.68 -8.26
CA LEU A 11 -2.09 -3.24 -8.03
C LEU A 11 -2.24 -4.71 -8.46
N ASN A 12 -1.34 -5.26 -9.29
CA ASN A 12 -1.41 -6.65 -9.74
C ASN A 12 -1.31 -7.68 -8.59
N SER A 13 -0.65 -7.33 -7.47
CA SER A 13 -0.56 -8.21 -6.30
C SER A 13 -1.82 -8.15 -5.44
N GLU A 14 -2.42 -9.31 -5.18
CA GLU A 14 -3.52 -9.43 -4.22
C GLU A 14 -3.16 -8.88 -2.84
N THR A 15 -2.00 -9.26 -2.31
CA THR A 15 -1.51 -8.78 -1.02
C THR A 15 -1.47 -7.26 -0.97
N ARG A 16 -0.94 -6.59 -2.01
CA ARG A 16 -0.90 -5.12 -2.05
C ARG A 16 -2.30 -4.51 -2.11
N ARG A 17 -3.24 -5.10 -2.85
CA ARG A 17 -4.66 -4.66 -2.81
C ARG A 17 -5.28 -4.80 -1.42
N LYS A 18 -5.02 -5.90 -0.70
CA LYS A 18 -5.49 -6.08 0.67
C LYS A 18 -4.84 -5.11 1.66
N ILE A 19 -3.55 -4.79 1.48
CA ILE A 19 -2.88 -3.75 2.26
C ILE A 19 -3.58 -2.40 2.06
N LEU A 20 -3.95 -2.02 0.83
CA LEU A 20 -4.68 -0.78 0.59
C LEU A 20 -6.03 -0.74 1.32
N MET A 21 -6.77 -1.87 1.35
CA MET A 21 -8.01 -1.97 2.13
C MET A 21 -7.77 -1.78 3.63
N ILE A 22 -6.71 -2.41 4.18
CA ILE A 22 -6.31 -2.26 5.58
C ILE A 22 -5.95 -0.81 5.92
N LEU A 23 -5.22 -0.13 5.04
CA LEU A 23 -4.80 1.26 5.24
C LEU A 23 -5.91 2.29 4.97
N ALA A 24 -7.03 1.86 4.38
CA ALA A 24 -8.21 2.70 4.18
C ALA A 24 -8.93 2.98 5.51
N GLU A 25 -8.79 2.10 6.49
CA GLU A 25 -9.35 2.26 7.83
C GLU A 25 -8.57 3.30 8.64
N GLU A 26 -7.25 3.11 8.75
CA GLU A 26 -6.35 3.99 9.50
C GLU A 26 -4.87 3.77 9.10
N PRO A 27 -3.96 4.73 9.40
CA PRO A 27 -2.54 4.51 9.25
C PRO A 27 -2.04 3.34 10.11
N LYS A 28 -1.14 2.51 9.56
CA LYS A 28 -0.60 1.34 10.27
C LYS A 28 0.89 1.16 10.04
N THR A 29 1.59 0.64 11.02
CA THR A 29 2.97 0.18 10.91
C THR A 29 3.07 -1.12 10.10
N VAL A 30 4.27 -1.49 9.67
CA VAL A 30 4.55 -2.78 8.99
C VAL A 30 4.04 -3.96 9.83
N LYS A 31 4.21 -3.90 11.15
CA LYS A 31 3.80 -4.96 12.07
C LYS A 31 2.27 -5.11 12.09
N GLU A 32 1.55 -4.01 12.22
CA GLU A 32 0.09 -4.00 12.27
C GLU A 32 -0.52 -4.43 10.94
N VAL A 33 0.07 -4.02 9.81
CA VAL A 33 -0.32 -4.51 8.48
C VAL A 33 -0.13 -6.02 8.36
N ALA A 34 1.00 -6.57 8.84
CA ALA A 34 1.25 -8.01 8.83
C ALA A 34 0.20 -8.77 9.66
N GLU A 35 -0.14 -8.25 10.84
CA GLU A 35 -1.15 -8.83 11.72
C GLU A 35 -2.55 -8.76 11.11
N ALA A 36 -2.92 -7.63 10.50
CA ALA A 36 -4.20 -7.45 9.82
C ALA A 36 -4.34 -8.35 8.59
N LEU A 37 -3.29 -8.51 7.78
CA LEU A 37 -3.27 -9.45 6.65
C LEU A 37 -3.55 -10.89 7.10
N ARG A 38 -2.93 -11.30 8.21
CA ARG A 38 -3.14 -12.63 8.77
C ARG A 38 -4.55 -12.81 9.33
N LYS A 39 -5.07 -11.81 10.06
CA LYS A 39 -6.38 -11.88 10.72
C LYS A 39 -7.55 -11.76 9.75
N SER A 40 -7.51 -10.81 8.83
CA SER A 40 -8.65 -10.46 7.97
C SER A 40 -8.67 -11.20 6.64
N TYR A 41 -7.52 -11.72 6.18
CA TYR A 41 -7.39 -12.32 4.85
C TYR A 41 -6.68 -13.68 4.83
N SER A 42 -6.29 -14.22 5.99
CA SER A 42 -5.51 -15.47 6.09
C SER A 42 -4.18 -15.44 5.30
N ILE A 43 -3.67 -14.25 4.98
CA ILE A 43 -2.41 -14.07 4.25
C ILE A 43 -1.28 -14.09 5.27
N ASN A 44 -0.56 -15.22 5.33
CA ASN A 44 0.56 -15.37 6.24
C ASN A 44 1.89 -15.18 5.50
N LEU A 45 2.40 -13.95 5.52
CA LEU A 45 3.74 -13.65 5.02
C LEU A 45 4.78 -14.08 6.06
N LYS A 46 5.58 -15.09 5.70
CA LYS A 46 6.61 -15.67 6.58
C LYS A 46 7.61 -14.64 7.14
N TYR A 47 7.87 -13.57 6.39
CA TYR A 47 8.85 -12.54 6.75
C TYR A 47 8.22 -11.15 6.77
N ARG A 48 8.52 -10.36 7.81
CA ARG A 48 8.13 -8.94 7.89
C ARG A 48 8.67 -8.12 6.71
N GLU A 49 9.83 -8.51 6.20
CA GLU A 49 10.45 -7.90 5.03
C GLU A 49 9.55 -7.96 3.78
N SER A 50 8.76 -9.02 3.62
CA SER A 50 7.81 -9.15 2.50
C SER A 50 6.70 -8.10 2.59
N VAL A 51 6.19 -7.84 3.80
CA VAL A 51 5.19 -6.79 4.04
C VAL A 51 5.80 -5.41 3.79
N PHE A 52 7.02 -5.18 4.29
CA PHE A 52 7.76 -3.95 4.05
C PHE A 52 7.96 -3.69 2.55
N LYS A 53 8.49 -4.66 1.78
CA LYS A 53 8.66 -4.54 0.32
C LYS A 53 7.32 -4.28 -0.39
N ALA A 54 6.23 -4.89 0.08
CA ALA A 54 4.90 -4.66 -0.49
C ALA A 54 4.43 -3.21 -0.27
N LEU A 55 4.66 -2.66 0.93
CA LEU A 55 4.37 -1.26 1.26
C LEU A 55 5.25 -0.29 0.45
N GLU A 56 6.55 -0.56 0.33
CA GLU A 56 7.46 0.27 -0.49
C GLU A 56 6.99 0.36 -1.95
N LYS A 57 6.52 -0.75 -2.53
CA LYS A 57 5.97 -0.75 -3.90
C LYS A 57 4.70 0.11 -4.03
N LEU A 58 3.89 0.19 -2.99
CA LEU A 58 2.72 1.08 -2.96
C LEU A 58 3.12 2.55 -2.79
N VAL A 59 4.19 2.83 -2.06
CA VAL A 59 4.77 4.17 -1.92
C VAL A 59 5.40 4.64 -3.24
N GLU A 60 6.18 3.79 -3.90
CA GLU A 60 6.75 4.06 -5.23
C GLU A 60 5.68 4.36 -6.29
N ALA A 61 4.48 3.80 -6.12
CA ALA A 61 3.32 4.03 -6.98
C ALA A 61 2.45 5.22 -6.56
N ASP A 62 2.86 5.98 -5.54
CA ASP A 62 2.13 7.15 -5.00
C ASP A 62 0.72 6.83 -4.47
N LEU A 63 0.48 5.57 -4.08
CA LEU A 63 -0.80 5.12 -3.50
C LEU A 63 -0.82 5.20 -1.97
N VAL A 64 0.37 5.12 -1.36
CA VAL A 64 0.59 5.12 0.08
C VAL A 64 1.69 6.13 0.42
N GLU A 65 1.57 6.80 1.56
CA GLU A 65 2.59 7.71 2.09
C GLU A 65 3.15 7.21 3.42
N LYS A 66 4.42 7.55 3.70
CA LYS A 66 5.07 7.31 4.99
C LYS A 66 4.88 8.52 5.88
N HIS A 67 4.40 8.30 7.09
CA HIS A 67 4.28 9.32 8.12
C HIS A 67 5.09 8.92 9.36
N TYR A 68 5.69 9.90 10.02
CA TYR A 68 6.37 9.73 11.30
C TYR A 68 5.46 10.25 12.40
N GLU A 69 5.01 9.36 13.28
CA GLU A 69 4.29 9.77 14.48
C GLU A 69 5.25 10.31 15.54
N LYS A 70 4.72 11.07 16.51
CA LYS A 70 5.47 11.78 17.56
C LYS A 70 6.47 10.89 18.33
N GLU A 71 6.25 9.57 18.36
CA GLU A 71 7.12 8.57 19.00
C GLU A 71 8.19 7.96 18.06
N LYS A 72 8.49 8.59 16.92
CA LYS A 72 9.45 8.11 15.90
C LYS A 72 9.07 6.77 15.24
N ARG A 73 7.81 6.36 15.31
CA ARG A 73 7.31 5.18 14.58
C ARG A 73 6.90 5.56 13.17
N VAL A 74 7.37 4.79 12.19
CA VAL A 74 6.95 4.92 10.78
C VAL A 74 5.64 4.20 10.60
N VAL A 75 4.61 4.95 10.25
CA VAL A 75 3.31 4.45 9.84
C VAL A 75 3.11 4.70 8.34
N TYR A 76 2.31 3.83 7.72
CA TYR A 76 1.92 3.93 6.33
C TYR A 76 0.46 4.33 6.28
N LYS A 77 0.13 5.27 5.40
CA LYS A 77 -1.22 5.80 5.27
C LYS A 77 -1.67 5.75 3.82
N LEU A 78 -2.94 5.40 3.59
CA LEU A 78 -3.53 5.46 2.26
C LEU A 78 -3.56 6.92 1.78
N LYS A 79 -2.93 7.19 0.64
CA LYS A 79 -2.86 8.53 0.06
C LYS A 79 -4.02 8.80 -0.88
N LYS A 80 -4.42 7.80 -1.68
CA LYS A 80 -5.47 7.90 -2.69
C LYS A 80 -6.56 6.85 -2.44
N LYS A 81 -7.81 7.29 -2.39
CA LYS A 81 -8.98 6.39 -2.27
C LYS A 81 -9.48 5.88 -3.62
N GLU A 82 -9.24 6.67 -4.66
CA GLU A 82 -9.67 6.39 -6.03
C GLU A 82 -8.48 6.57 -6.96
N ILE A 83 -8.51 5.85 -8.08
CA ILE A 83 -7.49 5.88 -9.12
C ILE A 83 -8.24 6.03 -10.44
N ILE A 84 -8.02 7.15 -11.11
CA ILE A 84 -8.61 7.41 -12.42
C ILE A 84 -7.49 7.28 -13.45
N VAL A 85 -7.65 6.34 -14.38
CA VAL A 85 -6.68 6.09 -15.44
C VAL A 85 -7.25 6.59 -16.75
N ASP A 86 -6.57 7.57 -17.34
CA ASP A 86 -6.81 7.95 -18.72
C ASP A 86 -5.99 7.03 -19.64
N LEU A 87 -6.68 6.15 -20.37
CA LEU A 87 -6.03 5.21 -21.29
C LEU A 87 -5.54 5.87 -22.59
N THR A 88 -6.03 7.08 -22.91
CA THR A 88 -5.63 7.82 -24.11
C THR A 88 -4.38 8.65 -23.87
N GLU A 89 -4.23 9.18 -22.65
CA GLU A 89 -3.07 9.99 -22.25
C GLU A 89 -2.02 9.20 -21.43
N GLU A 90 -2.32 7.95 -21.05
CA GLU A 90 -1.53 7.13 -20.12
C GLU A 90 -1.26 7.80 -18.76
N VAL A 91 -2.18 8.68 -18.33
CA VAL A 91 -2.08 9.46 -17.10
C VAL A 91 -2.89 8.82 -15.99
N VAL A 92 -2.34 8.80 -14.76
CA VAL A 92 -3.06 8.41 -13.54
C VAL A 92 -3.30 9.61 -12.64
N ARG A 93 -4.57 9.83 -12.30
CA ARG A 93 -5.04 10.87 -11.37
C ARG A 93 -5.48 10.23 -10.05
#